data_AF-A0A1Y3BNL1-F1
#
_entry.id   AF-A0A1Y3BNL1-F1
#
_cell.length_a   1.000
_cell.length_b   1.000
_cell.length_c   1.000
_cell.angle_alpha   90.00
_cell.angle_beta   90.00
_cell.angle_gamma   90.00
#
_symmetry.space_group_name_H-M   'P 1'
#
loop_
_entity.id
_entity.type
_entity.pdbx_description
1 polymer ?
#
loop_
_entity_poly.entity_id
_entity_poly.type
_entity_poly.pdbx_seq_one_letter_code
_entity_poly.pdbx_strand_id
1 'polypeptide(L)' 'MFIKHLLQIRGLSMKKIETLIRKYPTIRSLIQAYSTMDDDRKRERLLMDLKYDSLSGVQDRRLGPMISKKIYQFYN' A
#
# COMPACT_ATOMS: atom_id res chain seq x y z
N MET A 1 4.50 -13.86 6.37
CA MET A 1 5.07 -12.77 7.18
C MET A 1 4.63 -11.38 6.73
N PHE A 2 4.59 -11.05 5.44
CA PHE A 2 4.25 -9.71 4.92
C PHE A 2 2.99 -9.06 5.54
N ILE A 3 1.87 -9.80 5.65
CA ILE A 3 0.62 -9.33 6.31
C ILE A 3 0.90 -8.80 7.72
N LYS A 4 1.70 -9.51 8.52
CA LYS A 4 2.00 -9.14 9.92
C LYS A 4 2.75 -7.81 10.01
N HIS A 5 3.66 -7.54 9.07
CA HIS A 5 4.36 -6.25 9.00
C HIS A 5 3.38 -5.11 8.67
N LEU A 6 2.49 -5.32 7.69
CA LEU A 6 1.52 -4.31 7.30
C LEU A 6 0.49 -4.01 8.40
N LEU A 7 0.12 -5.01 9.20
CA LEU A 7 -0.77 -4.82 10.35
C LEU A 7 -0.17 -3.92 11.45
N GLN A 8 1.16 -3.79 11.53
CA GLN A 8 1.82 -2.88 12.47
C GLN A 8 1.64 -1.40 12.07
N ILE A 9 1.28 -1.13 10.81
CA ILE A 9 1.11 0.23 10.30
C ILE A 9 -0.29 0.75 10.67
N ARG A 10 -0.34 1.74 11.56
CA ARG A 10 -1.60 2.37 12.01
C ARG A 10 -2.39 2.96 10.82
N GLY A 11 -3.62 2.48 10.65
CA GLY A 11 -4.57 2.94 9.62
C GLY A 11 -4.73 2.00 8.42
N LEU A 12 -3.97 0.89 8.39
CA LEU A 12 -4.19 -0.23 7.48
C LEU A 12 -5.22 -1.19 8.07
N SER A 13 -6.32 -1.39 7.35
CA SER A 13 -7.31 -2.44 7.65
C SER A 13 -6.97 -3.70 6.86
N MET A 14 -7.49 -4.86 7.28
CA MET A 14 -7.22 -6.14 6.62
C MET A 14 -7.52 -6.09 5.12
N LYS A 15 -8.61 -5.44 4.69
CA LYS A 15 -8.94 -5.28 3.27
C LYS A 15 -7.92 -4.48 2.47
N LYS A 16 -7.39 -3.41 3.05
CA LYS A 16 -6.33 -2.60 2.43
C LYS A 16 -5.07 -3.47 2.24
N ILE A 17 -4.76 -4.29 3.24
CA ILE A 17 -3.64 -5.23 3.21
C ILE A 17 -3.85 -6.30 2.14
N GLU A 18 -5.02 -6.93 2.09
CA GLU A 18 -5.36 -7.92 1.07
C GLU A 18 -5.26 -7.34 -0.34
N THR A 19 -5.76 -6.12 -0.55
CA THR A 19 -5.63 -5.41 -1.83
C THR A 19 -4.17 -5.17 -2.19
N LEU A 20 -3.37 -4.71 -1.24
CA LEU A 20 -1.94 -4.49 -1.43
C LEU A 20 -1.22 -5.79 -1.79
N ILE A 21 -1.56 -6.89 -1.13
CA ILE A 21 -0.95 -8.21 -1.36
C ILE A 21 -1.40 -8.81 -2.69
N ARG A 22 -2.65 -8.59 -3.10
CA ARG A 22 -3.11 -8.98 -4.44
C ARG A 22 -2.29 -8.31 -5.55
N LYS A 23 -1.90 -7.04 -5.35
CA LYS A 23 -1.06 -6.31 -6.32
C LYS A 23 0.43 -6.60 -6.17
N TYR A 24 0.89 -6.74 -4.93
CA TYR A 24 2.29 -6.98 -4.56
C TYR A 24 2.33 -8.19 -3.62
N PRO A 25 2.40 -9.42 -4.13
CA PRO A 25 2.27 -10.63 -3.29
C PRO A 25 3.40 -10.80 -2.28
N THR A 26 4.53 -10.12 -2.47
CA THR A 26 5.70 -10.20 -1.58
C THR A 26 6.28 -8.83 -1.27
N ILE A 27 6.99 -8.72 -0.14
CA ILE A 27 7.77 -7.52 0.22
C ILE A 27 8.74 -7.15 -0.92
N ARG A 28 9.41 -8.15 -1.52
CA ARG A 28 10.33 -7.93 -2.64
C ARG A 28 9.64 -7.27 -3.84
N SER A 29 8.43 -7.71 -4.20
CA SER A 29 7.67 -7.09 -5.29
C SER A 29 7.29 -5.64 -5.01
N LEU A 30 6.98 -5.31 -3.75
CA LEU A 30 6.70 -3.94 -3.33
C LEU A 30 7.96 -3.07 -3.38
N ILE A 31 9.08 -3.55 -2.84
CA ILE A 31 10.38 -2.85 -2.87
C ILE A 31 10.82 -2.62 -4.32
N GLN A 32 10.71 -3.63 -5.18
CA GLN A 32 11.06 -3.49 -6.59
C GLN A 32 10.23 -2.42 -7.29
N ALA A 33 8.93 -2.33 -6.97
CA ALA A 33 8.06 -1.28 -7.50
C ALA A 33 8.43 0.14 -6.99
N TYR A 34 9.03 0.26 -5.79
CA TYR A 34 9.62 1.52 -5.35
C TYR A 34 10.95 1.81 -6.06
N SER A 35 11.80 0.80 -6.24
CA SER A 35 13.11 0.94 -6.90
C SER A 35 13.01 1.32 -8.38
N THR A 36 11.93 0.98 -9.07
CA THR A 36 11.70 1.39 -10.47
C THR A 36 11.31 2.87 -10.61
N MET A 37 11.08 3.59 -9.51
CA MET A 37 10.81 5.03 -9.54
C MET A 37 12.05 5.81 -9.13
N ASP A 38 12.43 6.80 -9.93
CA ASP A 38 13.61 7.64 -9.70
C ASP A 38 13.38 8.79 -8.68
N ASP A 39 12.12 9.05 -8.32
CA ASP A 39 11.73 10.19 -7.46
C ASP A 39 11.02 9.69 -6.21
N ASP A 40 11.54 10.06 -5.04
CA ASP A 40 10.97 9.73 -3.73
C ASP A 40 9.54 10.25 -3.57
N ARG A 41 9.19 11.40 -4.18
CA ARG A 41 7.81 11.91 -4.16
C ARG A 41 6.86 11.00 -4.91
N LYS A 42 7.32 10.34 -5.99
CA LYS A 42 6.54 9.36 -6.73
C LYS A 42 6.42 8.05 -5.95
N ARG A 43 7.51 7.62 -5.29
CA ARG A 43 7.50 6.44 -4.40
C ARG A 43 6.48 6.61 -3.26
N GLU A 44 6.49 7.75 -2.57
CA GLU A 44 5.51 8.06 -1.52
C GLU A 44 4.06 8.02 -2.00
N ARG A 45 3.81 8.25 -3.29
CA ARG A 45 2.48 8.27 -3.91
C ARG A 45 2.12 6.98 -4.65
N LEU A 46 3.03 6.02 -4.80
CA LEU A 46 2.83 4.79 -5.57
C LEU A 46 1.54 4.05 -5.20
N LEU A 47 1.21 4.04 -3.90
CA LEU A 47 0.07 3.31 -3.36
C LEU A 47 -1.14 4.21 -3.13
N MET A 48 -1.04 5.53 -3.31
CA MET A 48 -2.11 6.46 -2.93
C MET A 48 -3.39 6.23 -3.72
N ASP A 49 -3.24 5.81 -4.99
CA ASP A 49 -4.33 5.53 -5.92
C ASP A 49 -4.76 4.05 -5.92
N LEU A 50 -4.18 3.22 -5.05
CA LEU A 50 -4.60 1.84 -4.91
C LEU A 50 -6.03 1.80 -4.34
N LYS A 51 -6.97 1.37 -5.18
CA LYS A 51 -8.38 1.16 -4.85
C LYS A 51 -8.55 -0.14 -4.09
N TYR A 52 -9.28 -0.11 -2.99
CA TYR A 52 -9.66 -1.29 -2.22
C TYR A 52 -11.18 -1.41 -2.14
N ASP A 53 -11.68 -2.64 -2.22
CA ASP A 53 -13.12 -2.89 -2.17
C ASP A 53 -13.69 -2.62 -0.77
N SER A 54 -14.64 -1.69 -0.74
CA SER A 54 -15.54 -1.49 0.38
C SER A 54 -16.69 -2.49 0.25
N LEU A 55 -17.02 -3.22 1.33
CA LEU A 55 -18.15 -4.19 1.31
C LEU A 55 -19.52 -3.48 1.18
N SER A 56 -19.52 -2.15 1.31
CA SER A 56 -20.69 -1.32 1.01
C SER A 56 -20.48 -0.78 -0.40
N GLY A 57 -21.39 -1.09 -1.33
CA GLY A 57 -21.40 -0.74 -2.76
C GLY A 57 -21.38 0.75 -3.10
N VAL A 58 -20.52 1.51 -2.41
CA VAL A 58 -20.26 2.93 -2.56
C VAL A 58 -18.77 3.07 -2.80
N GLN A 59 -18.44 3.36 -4.07
CA GLN A 59 -17.22 3.94 -4.63
C GLN A 59 -15.87 3.48 -4.06
N ASP A 60 -15.08 2.86 -4.95
CA ASP A 60 -13.62 2.66 -4.92
C ASP A 60 -12.87 3.55 -3.92
N ARG A 61 -12.77 3.10 -2.66
CA ARG A 61 -11.98 3.83 -1.67
C ARG A 61 -10.51 3.63 -2.01
N ARG A 62 -9.75 4.72 -2.05
CA ARG A 62 -8.31 4.69 -2.29
C ARG A 62 -7.56 4.65 -0.96
N LEU A 63 -6.37 4.05 -0.92
CA LEU A 63 -5.51 4.08 0.28
C LEU A 63 -5.22 5.51 0.74
N GLY A 64 -5.08 6.43 -0.22
CA GLY A 64 -4.78 7.83 0.03
C GLY A 64 -3.29 8.08 0.31
N PRO A 65 -2.86 9.35 0.22
CA PRO A 65 -1.44 9.72 0.29
C PRO A 65 -0.82 9.42 1.66
N MET A 66 -1.58 9.57 2.75
CA MET A 66 -1.06 9.36 4.10
C MET A 66 -0.70 7.90 4.38
N ILE A 67 -1.50 6.94 3.91
CA ILE A 67 -1.21 5.51 4.06
C ILE A 67 -0.07 5.10 3.13
N SER A 68 -0.08 5.58 1.88
CA SER A 68 1.00 5.33 0.93
C SER A 68 2.37 5.76 1.48
N LYS A 69 2.44 6.98 2.04
CA LYS A 69 3.65 7.50 2.68
C LYS A 69 4.11 6.65 3.87
N LYS A 70 3.18 6.22 4.74
CA LYS A 70 3.52 5.36 5.89
C LYS A 70 4.09 4.01 5.46
N ILE A 71 3.53 3.40 4.41
CA ILE A 71 4.05 2.13 3.89
C ILE A 71 5.45 2.34 3.31
N TYR A 72 5.67 3.42 2.56
CA TYR A 72 6.99 3.76 2.04
C TYR A 72 8.01 3.92 3.18
N GLN A 73 7.72 4.74 4.19
CA GLN A 73 8.59 4.95 5.36
C GLN A 73 8.84 3.70 6.22
N PHE A 74 7.97 2.69 6.14
CA PHE A 74 8.16 1.45 6.88
C PHE A 74 9.15 0.50 6.18
N TYR A 75 9.29 0.59 4.86
CA TYR A 75 10.11 -0.31 4.04
C TYR A 75 11.37 0.35 3.44
N ASN A 76 11.52 1.67 3.57
CA ASN A 76 12.66 2.45 3.16
C ASN A 76 13.30 3.13 4.37
#